data_AF-A0A7K2P568-F1
#
_entry.id   AF-A0A7K2P568-F1
#
_cell.length_a   1.000
_cell.length_b   1.000
_cell.length_c   1.000
_cell.angle_alpha   90.00
_cell.angle_beta   90.00
_cell.angle_gamma   90.00
#
_symmetry.space_group_name_H-M   'P 1'
#
loop_
_entity.id
_entity.type
_entity.pdbx_description
1 polymer ?
#
loop_
_entity_poly.entity_id
_entity_poly.type
_entity_poly.pdbx_seq_one_letter_code
_entity_poly.pdbx_strand_id
1 'polypeptide(L)'
;SPAAADSVLVLPGDDDAADAEVVRVLLALGTLLGSEAGPPVVAAVRDERFLTAARLAAGPRGVVLDVESTTARLLVQAARHPGLVAALKDLLDLAGAELHVVHAPDAVGLTFAEISLRYEEVCAVGYLAADGRALLTPASSARCGTGDRLIVVARDDRPPLPKQEGTAVDLTVMAVPQDQQRAPSKTLLLGWNRRAPLVLDLLSRTAQPGSHLHVVTG
;
A
#
# COMPACT_ATOMS: atom_id res chain seq x y z
N SER A 1 25.63 12.17 -10.55
CA SER A 1 25.16 12.99 -9.42
C SER A 1 23.76 12.53 -9.05
N PRO A 2 23.24 12.79 -7.83
CA PRO A 2 21.86 12.44 -7.47
C PRO A 2 20.81 13.03 -8.42
N ALA A 3 21.13 14.18 -9.05
CA ALA A 3 20.25 14.85 -10.01
C ALA A 3 19.99 14.06 -11.31
N ALA A 4 20.84 13.09 -11.65
CA ALA A 4 20.72 12.30 -12.87
C ALA A 4 20.12 10.90 -12.65
N ALA A 5 19.72 10.56 -11.42
CA ALA A 5 19.09 9.29 -11.11
C ALA A 5 17.60 9.32 -11.48
N ASP A 6 17.01 8.15 -11.77
CA ASP A 6 15.55 8.03 -11.97
C ASP A 6 14.79 8.08 -10.64
N SER A 7 15.41 7.58 -9.56
CA SER A 7 14.91 7.65 -8.18
C SER A 7 16.06 7.59 -7.18
N VAL A 8 15.83 8.06 -5.95
CA VAL A 8 16.80 7.99 -4.84
C VAL A 8 16.19 7.24 -3.66
N LEU A 9 16.89 6.21 -3.18
CA LEU A 9 16.51 5.43 -2.01
C LEU A 9 17.39 5.82 -0.81
N VAL A 10 16.76 6.18 0.32
CA VAL A 10 17.45 6.50 1.57
C VAL A 10 16.99 5.53 2.65
N LEU A 11 17.80 4.51 2.93
CA LEU A 11 17.46 3.44 3.87
C LEU A 11 18.25 3.60 5.17
N PRO A 12 17.65 3.26 6.33
CA PRO A 12 18.33 3.31 7.60
C PRO A 12 19.34 2.17 7.69
N GLY A 13 20.56 2.50 8.13
CA GLY A 13 21.55 1.50 8.56
C GLY A 13 21.11 0.69 9.78
N ASP A 14 22.02 -0.12 10.32
CA ASP A 14 21.69 -1.06 11.40
C ASP A 14 21.88 -0.52 12.81
N ASP A 15 22.48 0.65 12.97
CA ASP A 15 22.71 1.27 14.27
C ASP A 15 21.50 2.08 14.78
N ASP A 16 21.58 2.50 16.05
CA ASP A 16 20.53 3.28 16.72
C ASP A 16 20.43 4.73 16.22
N ALA A 17 21.43 5.22 15.49
CA ALA A 17 21.46 6.57 14.93
C ALA A 17 20.96 6.63 13.47
N ALA A 18 20.62 5.49 12.88
CA ALA A 18 20.28 5.32 11.48
C ALA A 18 19.15 6.25 11.02
N ASP A 19 18.08 6.38 11.80
CA ASP A 19 16.94 7.24 11.43
C ASP A 19 17.31 8.74 11.43
N ALA A 20 18.19 9.16 12.36
CA ALA A 20 18.71 10.52 12.37
C ALA A 20 19.64 10.80 11.19
N GLU A 21 20.36 9.78 10.70
CA GLU A 21 21.12 9.86 9.46
C GLU A 21 20.23 9.97 8.23
N VAL A 22 19.15 9.19 8.14
CA VAL A 22 18.16 9.29 7.06
C VAL A 22 17.64 10.73 6.95
N VAL A 23 17.24 11.35 8.06
CA VAL A 23 16.78 12.76 8.06
C VAL A 23 17.88 13.71 7.58
N ARG A 24 19.13 13.54 8.03
CA ARG A 24 20.26 14.37 7.59
C ARG A 24 20.52 14.24 6.09
N VAL A 25 20.47 13.02 5.55
CA VAL A 25 20.63 12.78 4.11
C VAL A 25 19.51 13.42 3.31
N LEU A 26 18.25 13.31 3.76
CA LEU A 26 17.12 13.95 3.13
C LEU A 26 17.25 15.48 3.07
N LEU A 27 17.67 16.11 4.19
CA LEU A 27 17.94 17.55 4.22
C LEU A 27 19.06 17.95 3.25
N ALA A 28 20.15 17.17 3.20
CA ALA A 28 21.26 17.42 2.27
C ALA A 28 20.86 17.24 0.79
N LEU A 29 19.96 16.29 0.49
CA LEU A 29 19.40 16.13 -0.84
C LEU A 29 18.55 17.32 -1.24
N GLY A 30 17.67 17.80 -0.34
CA GLY A 30 16.84 18.97 -0.57
C GLY A 30 17.65 20.25 -0.81
N THR A 31 18.78 20.43 -0.13
CA THR A 31 19.67 21.59 -0.36
C THR A 31 20.45 21.48 -1.66
N LEU A 32 20.85 20.28 -2.07
CA LEU A 32 21.62 20.05 -3.30
C LEU A 32 20.75 20.13 -4.56
N LEU A 33 19.54 19.57 -4.51
CA LEU A 33 18.65 19.42 -5.67
C LEU A 33 17.62 20.54 -5.77
N GLY A 34 17.36 21.25 -4.67
CA GLY A 34 16.20 22.13 -4.51
C GLY A 34 14.96 21.36 -4.08
N SER A 35 14.00 22.03 -3.45
CA SER A 35 12.81 21.39 -2.87
C SER A 35 11.81 20.85 -3.90
N GLU A 36 11.83 21.39 -5.13
CA GLU A 36 10.88 21.07 -6.20
C GLU A 36 11.50 20.32 -7.39
N ALA A 37 12.84 20.25 -7.45
CA ALA A 37 13.59 19.69 -8.57
C ALA A 37 14.35 18.41 -8.17
N GLY A 38 14.70 17.58 -9.15
CA GLY A 38 15.40 16.31 -8.93
C GLY A 38 14.50 15.08 -9.05
N PRO A 39 15.02 13.87 -8.77
CA PRO A 39 14.23 12.63 -8.81
C PRO A 39 13.28 12.46 -7.61
N PRO A 40 12.25 11.58 -7.73
CA PRO A 40 11.49 11.12 -6.58
C PRO A 40 12.41 10.47 -5.54
N VAL A 41 12.09 10.70 -4.26
CA VAL A 41 12.86 10.17 -3.12
C VAL A 41 11.99 9.21 -2.34
N VAL A 42 12.48 7.99 -2.11
CA VAL A 42 11.86 7.04 -1.20
C VAL A 42 12.80 6.83 -0.03
N ALA A 43 12.30 7.09 1.18
CA ALA A 43 13.05 6.89 2.39
C ALA A 43 12.32 5.94 3.33
N ALA A 44 13.08 5.37 4.26
CA ALA A 44 12.52 4.54 5.31
C ALA A 44 13.08 4.97 6.66
N VAL A 45 12.24 4.91 7.69
CA VAL A 45 12.64 5.08 9.10
C VAL A 45 12.10 3.90 9.91
N ARG A 46 12.80 3.53 10.97
CA ARG A 46 12.39 2.44 11.87
C ARG A 46 11.55 2.98 13.03
N ASP A 47 11.86 4.17 13.52
CA ASP A 47 11.21 4.79 14.67
C ASP A 47 10.25 5.90 14.23
N GLU A 48 8.98 5.76 14.61
CA GLU A 48 7.90 6.69 14.30
C GLU A 48 8.21 8.14 14.73
N ARG A 49 9.05 8.34 15.75
CA ARG A 49 9.48 9.67 16.20
C ARG A 49 10.20 10.47 15.10
N PHE A 50 10.87 9.80 14.18
CA PHE A 50 11.57 10.43 13.05
C PHE A 50 10.68 10.59 11.81
N LEU A 51 9.51 9.95 11.76
CA LEU A 51 8.66 9.92 10.58
C LEU A 51 8.24 11.32 10.12
N THR A 52 7.82 12.17 11.05
CA THR A 52 7.41 13.55 10.74
C THR A 52 8.57 14.38 10.21
N ALA A 53 9.73 14.31 10.87
CA ALA A 53 10.93 15.03 10.45
C ALA A 53 11.43 14.56 9.08
N ALA A 54 11.44 13.25 8.85
CA ALA A 54 11.82 12.66 7.57
C ALA A 54 10.85 13.08 6.45
N ARG A 55 9.53 13.10 6.68
CA ARG A 55 8.55 13.56 5.68
C ARG A 55 8.75 15.03 5.32
N LEU A 56 8.97 15.88 6.32
CA LEU A 56 9.27 17.29 6.09
C LEU A 56 10.58 17.48 5.31
N ALA A 57 11.62 16.71 5.64
CA ALA A 57 12.91 16.76 4.97
C ALA A 57 12.86 16.21 3.53
N ALA A 58 12.06 15.17 3.27
CA ALA A 58 11.90 14.59 1.95
C ALA A 58 11.07 15.46 1.00
N GLY A 59 10.24 16.37 1.54
CA GLY A 59 9.48 17.34 0.75
C GLY A 59 8.35 16.71 -0.08
N PRO A 60 7.76 17.46 -1.02
CA PRO A 60 6.55 17.04 -1.75
C PRO A 60 6.77 15.83 -2.68
N ARG A 61 8.01 15.54 -3.04
CA ARG A 61 8.39 14.42 -3.91
C ARG A 61 8.90 13.20 -3.13
N GLY A 62 8.88 13.30 -1.81
CA GLY A 62 9.38 12.31 -0.88
C GLY A 62 8.29 11.38 -0.36
N VAL A 63 8.52 10.08 -0.46
CA VAL A 63 7.71 9.06 0.23
C VAL A 63 8.53 8.49 1.37
N VAL A 64 8.03 8.58 2.60
CA VAL A 64 8.71 8.04 3.78
C VAL A 64 7.90 6.89 4.39
N LEU A 65 8.52 5.73 4.46
CA LEU A 65 7.99 4.49 5.00
C LEU A 65 8.39 4.35 6.48
N ASP A 66 7.41 4.07 7.33
CA ASP A 66 7.67 3.55 8.67
C ASP A 66 7.78 2.01 8.58
N VAL A 67 9.00 1.49 8.69
CA VAL A 67 9.29 0.07 8.50
C VAL A 67 8.65 -0.78 9.58
N GLU A 68 8.69 -0.33 10.84
CA GLU A 68 8.24 -1.13 11.98
C GLU A 68 6.72 -1.20 12.04
N SER A 69 6.04 -0.06 11.81
CA SER A 69 4.58 -0.01 11.70
C SER A 69 4.06 -0.80 10.50
N THR A 70 4.71 -0.68 9.34
CA THR A 70 4.34 -1.44 8.13
C THR A 70 4.49 -2.93 8.37
N THR A 71 5.63 -3.36 8.92
CA THR A 71 5.89 -4.77 9.24
C THR A 71 4.88 -5.31 10.24
N ALA A 72 4.59 -4.57 11.31
CA ALA A 72 3.60 -4.97 12.31
C ALA A 72 2.20 -5.17 11.70
N ARG A 73 1.77 -4.27 10.81
CA ARG A 73 0.50 -4.40 10.08
C ARG A 73 0.47 -5.63 9.19
N LEU A 74 1.54 -5.88 8.43
CA LEU A 74 1.63 -7.06 7.58
C LEU A 74 1.57 -8.36 8.40
N LEU A 75 2.29 -8.42 9.53
CA LEU A 75 2.25 -9.58 10.44
C LEU A 75 0.85 -9.84 10.99
N VAL A 76 0.17 -8.80 11.47
CA VAL A 76 -1.20 -8.93 12.00
C VAL A 76 -2.18 -9.37 10.93
N GLN A 77 -2.07 -8.82 9.72
CA GLN A 77 -2.94 -9.20 8.61
C GLN A 77 -2.70 -10.65 8.17
N ALA A 78 -1.43 -11.05 8.05
CA ALA A 78 -1.02 -12.42 7.76
C ALA A 78 -1.54 -13.42 8.79
N ALA A 79 -1.46 -13.09 10.08
CA ALA A 79 -1.94 -13.94 11.16
C ALA A 79 -3.46 -14.13 11.17
N ARG A 80 -4.22 -13.15 10.63
CA ARG A 80 -5.69 -13.16 10.64
C ARG A 80 -6.32 -13.74 9.37
N HIS A 81 -5.59 -13.74 8.26
CA HIS A 81 -6.10 -14.17 6.96
C HIS A 81 -5.19 -15.24 6.38
N PRO A 82 -5.45 -16.53 6.69
CA PRO A 82 -4.79 -17.64 6.01
C PRO A 82 -4.95 -17.46 4.50
N GLY A 83 -3.82 -17.42 3.77
CA GLY A 83 -3.80 -17.17 2.32
C GLY A 83 -3.38 -15.75 1.91
N LEU A 84 -3.53 -14.74 2.77
CA LEU A 84 -3.08 -13.38 2.45
C LEU A 84 -1.56 -13.31 2.24
N VAL A 85 -0.79 -14.11 2.99
CA VAL A 85 0.67 -14.17 2.81
C VAL A 85 1.05 -14.62 1.40
N ALA A 86 0.31 -15.58 0.82
CA ALA A 86 0.58 -16.04 -0.54
C ALA A 86 0.28 -14.93 -1.56
N ALA A 87 -0.86 -14.24 -1.42
CA ALA A 87 -1.21 -13.11 -2.28
C ALA A 87 -0.23 -11.93 -2.13
N LEU A 88 0.19 -11.61 -0.92
CA LEU A 88 1.20 -10.57 -0.66
C LEU A 88 2.56 -10.95 -1.24
N LYS A 89 2.95 -12.22 -1.15
CA LYS A 89 4.21 -12.68 -1.73
C LYS A 89 4.20 -12.55 -3.26
N ASP A 90 3.12 -12.98 -3.90
CA ASP A 90 2.93 -12.87 -5.36
C ASP A 90 2.96 -11.39 -5.82
N LEU A 91 2.30 -10.49 -5.08
CA LEU A 91 2.33 -9.05 -5.38
C LEU A 91 3.68 -8.38 -5.11
N LEU A 92 4.54 -8.95 -4.26
CA LEU A 92 5.81 -8.35 -3.84
C LEU A 92 7.05 -9.00 -4.48
N ASP A 93 6.90 -10.13 -5.19
CA ASP A 93 8.02 -10.85 -5.79
C ASP A 93 8.39 -10.37 -7.20
N LEU A 94 7.62 -9.44 -7.78
CA LEU A 94 7.84 -8.81 -9.08
C LEU A 94 7.98 -9.81 -10.26
N ALA A 95 7.56 -11.07 -10.07
CA ALA A 95 7.65 -12.09 -11.11
C ALA A 95 6.33 -12.28 -11.86
N GLY A 96 5.22 -11.80 -11.27
CA GLY A 96 3.86 -12.03 -11.73
C GLY A 96 3.09 -10.74 -12.02
N ALA A 97 1.92 -10.61 -11.39
CA ALA A 97 1.12 -9.40 -11.51
C ALA A 97 1.53 -8.39 -10.43
N GLU A 98 1.77 -7.16 -10.84
CA GLU A 98 2.21 -6.05 -10.00
C GLU A 98 1.18 -4.92 -10.01
N LEU A 99 1.37 -3.96 -9.10
CA LEU A 99 0.61 -2.71 -9.09
C LEU A 99 1.17 -1.74 -10.12
N HIS A 100 0.36 -1.40 -11.12
CA HIS A 100 0.69 -0.41 -12.13
C HIS A 100 -0.27 0.78 -12.08
N VAL A 101 0.24 1.96 -12.47
CA VAL A 101 -0.58 3.15 -12.70
C VAL A 101 -0.66 3.39 -14.20
N VAL A 102 -1.82 3.14 -14.78
CA VAL A 102 -2.03 3.15 -16.23
C VAL A 102 -2.97 4.27 -16.65
N HIS A 103 -2.71 4.84 -17.82
CA HIS A 103 -3.61 5.81 -18.43
C HIS A 103 -4.69 5.07 -19.23
N ALA A 104 -5.96 5.33 -18.91
CA ALA A 104 -7.11 4.72 -19.58
C ALA A 104 -8.13 5.81 -19.96
N PRO A 105 -7.96 6.48 -21.11
CA PRO A 105 -8.83 7.59 -21.52
C PRO A 105 -10.31 7.20 -21.64
N ASP A 106 -10.56 5.95 -21.97
CA ASP A 106 -11.89 5.39 -22.17
C ASP A 106 -12.63 5.04 -20.86
N ALA A 107 -11.94 5.14 -19.72
CA ALA A 107 -12.53 5.00 -18.39
C ALA A 107 -13.18 6.31 -17.89
N VAL A 108 -12.82 7.45 -18.48
CA VAL A 108 -13.25 8.77 -17.98
C VAL A 108 -14.78 8.87 -18.00
N GLY A 109 -15.35 9.30 -16.87
CA GLY A 109 -16.78 9.42 -16.67
C GLY A 109 -17.47 8.13 -16.23
N LEU A 110 -16.87 6.95 -16.43
CA LEU A 110 -17.39 5.69 -15.95
C LEU A 110 -17.27 5.57 -14.43
N THR A 111 -18.20 4.83 -13.83
CA THR A 111 -18.15 4.41 -12.44
C THR A 111 -17.12 3.30 -12.24
N PHE A 112 -16.62 3.15 -11.01
CA PHE A 112 -15.68 2.07 -10.70
C PHE A 112 -16.27 0.69 -10.96
N ALA A 113 -17.58 0.49 -10.72
CA ALA A 113 -18.26 -0.77 -11.06
C ALA A 113 -18.21 -1.09 -12.56
N GLU A 114 -18.45 -0.11 -13.42
CA GLU A 114 -18.35 -0.27 -14.88
C GLU A 114 -16.91 -0.58 -15.29
N ILE A 115 -15.93 0.13 -14.70
CA ILE A 115 -14.50 -0.07 -14.95
C ILE A 115 -14.02 -1.46 -14.51
N SER A 116 -14.45 -1.95 -13.34
CA SER A 116 -14.07 -3.27 -12.82
C SER A 116 -14.51 -4.41 -13.73
N LEU A 117 -15.57 -4.22 -14.53
CA LEU A 117 -16.05 -5.20 -15.49
C LEU A 117 -15.51 -4.99 -16.91
N ARG A 118 -14.92 -3.81 -17.17
CA ARG A 118 -14.54 -3.34 -18.51
C ARG A 118 -13.30 -3.99 -19.09
N TYR A 119 -12.33 -4.37 -18.26
CA TYR A 119 -11.02 -4.85 -18.72
C TYR A 119 -10.84 -6.34 -18.43
N GLU A 120 -10.24 -7.08 -19.38
CA GLU A 120 -10.12 -8.55 -19.31
C GLU A 120 -8.80 -9.00 -18.65
N GLU A 121 -7.70 -8.33 -18.98
CA GLU A 121 -6.34 -8.74 -18.59
C GLU A 121 -5.82 -8.02 -17.34
N VAL A 122 -6.59 -7.08 -16.79
CA VAL A 122 -6.17 -6.29 -15.62
C VAL A 122 -7.28 -6.24 -14.57
N CYS A 123 -6.89 -6.14 -13.31
CA CYS A 123 -7.81 -5.92 -12.19
C CYS A 123 -7.69 -4.47 -11.71
N ALA A 124 -8.70 -3.65 -11.95
CA ALA A 124 -8.72 -2.29 -11.42
C ALA A 124 -8.92 -2.32 -9.89
N VAL A 125 -8.02 -1.66 -9.16
CA VAL A 125 -8.03 -1.60 -7.68
C VAL A 125 -8.16 -0.18 -7.14
N GLY A 126 -8.07 0.84 -8.00
CA GLY A 126 -8.28 2.22 -7.59
C GLY A 126 -7.97 3.26 -8.65
N TYR A 127 -7.86 4.51 -8.20
CA TYR A 127 -7.51 5.67 -9.00
C TYR A 127 -6.29 6.37 -8.41
N LEU A 128 -5.41 6.87 -9.27
CA LEU A 128 -4.48 7.92 -8.92
C LEU A 128 -5.06 9.23 -9.46
N ALA A 129 -5.53 10.08 -8.56
CA ALA A 129 -6.13 11.35 -8.92
C ALA A 129 -5.10 12.29 -9.55
N ALA A 130 -5.56 13.26 -10.34
CA ALA A 130 -4.71 14.25 -10.99
C ALA A 130 -3.82 15.06 -10.01
N ASP A 131 -4.25 15.18 -8.75
CA ASP A 131 -3.50 15.81 -7.65
C ASP A 131 -2.43 14.90 -7.02
N GLY A 132 -2.27 13.66 -7.51
CA GLY A 132 -1.32 12.67 -7.02
C GLY A 132 -1.84 11.80 -5.88
N ARG A 133 -3.08 12.00 -5.41
CA ARG A 133 -3.66 11.18 -4.33
C ARG A 133 -4.10 9.81 -4.84
N ALA A 134 -3.60 8.75 -4.22
CA ALA A 134 -4.09 7.40 -4.46
C ALA A 134 -5.40 7.13 -3.70
N LEU A 135 -6.41 6.67 -4.43
CA LEU A 135 -7.69 6.20 -3.90
C LEU A 135 -7.84 4.71 -4.23
N LEU A 136 -7.50 3.86 -3.27
CA LEU A 136 -7.66 2.41 -3.37
C LEU A 136 -9.05 1.97 -2.91
N THR A 137 -9.57 0.91 -3.51
CA THR A 137 -10.91 0.35 -3.23
C THR A 137 -12.00 1.44 -3.19
N PRO A 138 -12.12 2.26 -4.25
CA PRO A 138 -13.15 3.30 -4.30
C PRO A 138 -14.55 2.68 -4.24
N ALA A 139 -15.52 3.49 -3.82
CA ALA A 139 -16.92 3.07 -3.87
C ALA A 139 -17.32 2.70 -5.30
N SER A 140 -18.20 1.72 -5.47
CA SER A 140 -18.67 1.26 -6.79
C SER A 140 -19.23 2.39 -7.66
N SER A 141 -19.81 3.43 -7.03
CA SER A 141 -20.37 4.61 -7.69
C SER A 141 -19.36 5.74 -7.95
N ALA A 142 -18.13 5.64 -7.43
CA ALA A 142 -17.09 6.63 -7.67
C ALA A 142 -16.76 6.68 -9.16
N ARG A 143 -16.65 7.89 -9.73
CA ARG A 143 -16.38 8.09 -11.16
C ARG A 143 -14.91 8.38 -11.40
N CYS A 144 -14.40 7.90 -12.53
CA CYS A 144 -13.08 8.30 -13.02
C CYS A 144 -13.14 9.74 -13.55
N GLY A 145 -12.39 10.64 -12.92
CA GLY A 145 -12.30 12.04 -13.30
C GLY A 145 -11.38 12.28 -14.50
N THR A 146 -11.45 13.48 -15.07
CA THR A 146 -10.49 13.91 -16.08
C THR A 146 -9.10 14.07 -15.46
N GLY A 147 -8.10 13.41 -16.04
CA GLY A 147 -6.72 13.42 -15.53
C GLY A 147 -6.42 12.33 -14.49
N ASP A 148 -7.45 11.61 -14.03
CA ASP A 148 -7.24 10.43 -13.19
C ASP A 148 -6.59 9.31 -14.01
N ARG A 149 -5.77 8.52 -13.33
CA ARG A 149 -5.19 7.28 -13.86
C ARG A 149 -5.72 6.09 -13.09
N LEU A 150 -5.80 4.92 -13.73
CA LEU A 150 -6.21 3.70 -13.04
C LEU A 150 -5.02 3.11 -12.29
N ILE A 151 -5.27 2.65 -11.07
CA ILE A 151 -4.37 1.75 -10.36
C ILE A 151 -4.88 0.35 -10.63
N VAL A 152 -4.04 -0.50 -11.22
CA VAL A 152 -4.40 -1.86 -11.65
C VAL A 152 -3.42 -2.87 -11.09
N VAL A 153 -3.87 -4.11 -10.90
CA VAL A 153 -3.01 -5.28 -10.78
C VAL A 153 -2.93 -5.94 -12.16
N ALA A 154 -1.73 -5.98 -12.73
CA ALA A 154 -1.47 -6.45 -14.10
C ALA A 154 -0.03 -6.98 -14.23
N ARG A 155 0.29 -7.73 -15.29
CA ARG A 155 1.66 -8.22 -15.54
C ARG A 155 2.60 -7.18 -16.13
N ASP A 156 2.04 -6.10 -16.66
CA ASP A 156 2.78 -5.00 -17.27
C ASP A 156 2.01 -3.68 -17.12
N ASP A 157 2.66 -2.58 -17.47
CA ASP A 157 2.14 -1.22 -17.38
C ASP A 157 1.41 -0.76 -18.66
N ARG A 158 1.05 -1.70 -19.57
CA ARG A 158 0.41 -1.33 -20.82
C ARG A 158 -1.01 -0.80 -20.56
N PRO A 159 -1.49 0.14 -21.40
CA PRO A 159 -2.87 0.59 -21.33
C PRO A 159 -3.84 -0.60 -21.44
N PRO A 160 -4.82 -0.72 -20.55
CA PRO A 160 -5.71 -1.87 -20.52
C PRO A 160 -6.67 -1.84 -21.72
N LEU A 161 -6.88 -3.00 -22.34
CA LEU A 161 -7.77 -3.14 -23.48
C LEU A 161 -9.20 -3.47 -23.01
N PRO A 162 -10.23 -2.74 -23.48
CA PRO A 162 -11.61 -3.06 -23.16
C PRO A 162 -11.99 -4.45 -23.67
N LYS A 163 -12.83 -5.15 -22.91
CA LYS A 163 -13.44 -6.40 -23.34
C LYS A 163 -14.24 -6.20 -24.64
N GLN A 164 -14.23 -7.24 -25.48
CA GLN A 164 -15.17 -7.32 -26.59
C GLN A 164 -16.59 -7.53 -26.03
N GLU A 165 -17.60 -6.94 -26.68
CA GLU A 165 -18.99 -6.99 -26.20
C GLU A 165 -19.48 -8.45 -26.03
N GLY A 166 -20.10 -8.77 -24.88
CA GLY A 166 -20.77 -10.06 -24.65
C GLY A 166 -20.69 -10.67 -23.26
N THR A 167 -19.86 -10.17 -22.34
CA THR A 167 -19.77 -10.69 -20.96
C THR A 167 -20.76 -10.00 -20.02
N ALA A 168 -22.04 -10.33 -20.15
CA ALA A 168 -23.05 -9.92 -19.18
C ALA A 168 -22.87 -10.69 -17.87
N VAL A 169 -22.75 -9.99 -16.74
CA VAL A 169 -22.74 -10.59 -15.41
C VAL A 169 -24.18 -10.77 -14.94
N ASP A 170 -24.60 -12.01 -14.73
CA ASP A 170 -25.90 -12.29 -14.12
C ASP A 170 -25.79 -12.10 -12.60
N LEU A 171 -26.39 -11.01 -12.10
CA LEU A 171 -26.40 -10.72 -10.66
C LEU A 171 -27.32 -11.66 -9.87
N THR A 172 -28.26 -12.35 -10.53
CA THR A 172 -29.25 -13.20 -9.85
C THR A 172 -28.63 -14.50 -9.32
N VAL A 173 -27.47 -14.91 -9.87
CA VAL A 173 -26.73 -16.09 -9.42
C VAL A 173 -25.68 -15.76 -8.35
N MET A 174 -25.49 -14.47 -8.00
CA MET A 174 -24.56 -14.10 -6.93
C MET A 174 -25.12 -14.49 -5.57
N ALA A 175 -24.32 -15.23 -4.80
CA ALA A 175 -24.65 -15.51 -3.41
C ALA A 175 -24.74 -14.20 -2.61
N VAL A 176 -25.79 -14.08 -1.79
CA VAL A 176 -25.90 -12.96 -0.85
C VAL A 176 -24.71 -13.05 0.11
N PRO A 177 -23.93 -11.96 0.29
CA PRO A 177 -22.85 -11.93 1.26
C PRO A 177 -23.41 -12.31 2.63
N GLN A 178 -22.94 -13.43 3.18
CA GLN A 178 -23.21 -13.75 4.56
C GLN A 178 -22.21 -12.97 5.41
N ASP A 179 -22.73 -12.11 6.29
CA ASP A 179 -21.90 -11.43 7.27
C ASP A 179 -21.33 -12.48 8.23
N GLN A 180 -20.13 -12.98 7.92
CA GLN A 180 -19.40 -13.86 8.80
C GLN A 180 -18.88 -13.00 9.95
N GLN A 181 -19.69 -12.86 10.99
CA GLN A 181 -19.23 -12.32 12.26
C GLN A 181 -17.99 -13.08 12.68
N ARG A 182 -16.86 -12.36 12.75
CA ARG A 182 -15.61 -12.96 13.21
C ARG A 182 -15.82 -13.51 14.62
N ALA A 183 -15.51 -14.79 14.80
CA ALA A 183 -15.52 -15.39 16.12
C ALA A 183 -14.38 -14.82 16.98
N PRO A 184 -14.53 -14.81 18.32
CA PRO A 184 -13.43 -14.54 19.23
C PRO A 184 -12.22 -15.42 18.93
N SER A 185 -11.03 -14.84 18.98
CA SER A 185 -9.77 -15.49 18.59
C SER A 185 -8.88 -15.72 19.80
N LYS A 186 -8.14 -16.84 19.79
CA LYS A 186 -7.03 -17.08 20.73
C LYS A 186 -5.72 -16.96 19.96
N THR A 187 -4.88 -16.02 20.36
CA THR A 187 -3.60 -15.73 19.69
C THR A 187 -2.44 -15.93 20.65
N LEU A 188 -1.31 -16.44 20.17
CA LEU A 188 -0.07 -16.61 20.91
C LEU A 188 1.00 -15.73 20.26
N LEU A 189 1.60 -14.82 21.04
CA LEU A 189 2.76 -14.02 20.65
C LEU A 189 4.00 -14.57 21.34
N LEU A 190 4.97 -15.02 20.55
CA LEU A 190 6.24 -15.56 21.04
C LEU A 190 7.36 -14.52 20.85
N GLY A 191 8.04 -14.20 21.93
CA GLY A 191 9.12 -13.21 21.98
C GLY A 191 8.61 -11.78 22.17
N TRP A 192 9.49 -10.93 22.70
CA TRP A 192 9.24 -9.50 22.85
C TRP A 192 10.32 -8.70 22.15
N ASN A 193 9.94 -7.91 21.15
CA ASN A 193 10.83 -7.00 20.45
C ASN A 193 10.16 -5.63 20.31
N ARG A 194 10.85 -4.67 19.68
CA ARG A 194 10.35 -3.31 19.47
C ARG A 194 8.99 -3.22 18.74
N ARG A 195 8.56 -4.26 18.03
CA ARG A 195 7.27 -4.34 17.32
C ARG A 195 6.14 -4.86 18.19
N ALA A 196 6.43 -5.56 19.30
CA ALA A 196 5.41 -6.19 20.12
C ALA A 196 4.32 -5.21 20.59
N PRO A 197 4.65 -3.97 21.03
CA PRO A 197 3.62 -2.97 21.36
C PRO A 197 2.71 -2.60 20.18
N LEU A 198 3.29 -2.45 18.98
CA LEU A 198 2.53 -2.12 17.75
C LEU A 198 1.61 -3.27 17.35
N VAL A 199 2.12 -4.50 17.39
CA VAL A 199 1.33 -5.71 17.09
C VAL A 199 0.18 -5.85 18.09
N LEU A 200 0.43 -5.62 19.38
CA LEU A 200 -0.59 -5.64 20.42
C LEU A 200 -1.71 -4.63 20.16
N ASP A 201 -1.35 -3.38 19.90
CA ASP A 201 -2.31 -2.32 19.58
C ASP A 201 -3.18 -2.69 18.37
N LEU A 202 -2.55 -3.12 17.28
CA LEU A 202 -3.25 -3.53 16.05
C LEU A 202 -4.19 -4.73 16.27
N LEU A 203 -3.75 -5.73 17.04
CA LEU A 203 -4.58 -6.87 17.39
C LEU A 203 -5.78 -6.43 18.24
N SER A 204 -5.58 -5.52 19.20
CA SER A 204 -6.64 -5.05 20.09
C SER A 204 -7.75 -4.28 19.34
N ARG A 205 -7.39 -3.41 18.40
CA ARG A 205 -8.34 -2.60 17.60
C ARG A 205 -9.26 -3.42 16.72
N THR A 206 -8.88 -4.65 16.42
CA THR A 206 -9.59 -5.54 15.50
C THR A 206 -10.06 -6.83 16.17
N ALA A 207 -9.87 -6.95 17.50
CA ALA A 207 -10.30 -8.10 18.28
C ALA A 207 -11.82 -8.07 18.51
N GLN A 208 -12.40 -9.25 18.58
CA GLN A 208 -13.81 -9.41 18.95
C GLN A 208 -13.91 -9.58 20.47
N PRO A 209 -15.01 -9.14 21.10
CA PRO A 209 -15.21 -9.37 22.53
C PRO A 209 -15.03 -10.85 22.89
N GLY A 210 -14.21 -11.14 23.90
CA GLY A 210 -13.86 -12.52 24.30
C GLY A 210 -12.61 -13.10 23.61
N SER A 211 -11.94 -12.34 22.73
CA SER A 211 -10.62 -12.72 22.23
C SER A 211 -9.58 -12.73 23.35
N HIS A 212 -8.61 -13.65 23.27
CA HIS A 212 -7.50 -13.76 24.20
C HIS A 212 -6.16 -13.71 23.47
N LEU A 213 -5.19 -13.02 24.05
CA LEU A 213 -3.81 -13.00 23.60
C LEU A 213 -2.90 -13.49 24.73
N HIS A 214 -2.11 -14.52 24.45
CA HIS A 214 -1.06 -15.00 25.32
C HIS A 214 0.27 -14.47 24.81
N VAL A 215 1.06 -13.84 25.68
CA VAL A 215 2.42 -13.38 25.36
C VAL A 215 3.42 -14.21 26.14
N VAL A 216 4.39 -14.80 25.43
CA VAL A 216 5.52 -15.51 26.03
C VAL A 216 6.77 -14.70 25.73
N THR A 217 7.33 -14.04 26.73
CA THR A 217 8.58 -13.29 26.62
C THR A 217 9.74 -14.23 26.94
N GLY A 218 10.62 -14.44 25.97
CA GLY A 218 11.89 -15.14 26.14
C GLY A 218 13.04 -14.17 26.38
#